data_AF-A0A6A0A1I6-F1
#
_entry.id   AF-A0A6A0A1I6-F1
#
_cell.length_a   1.000
_cell.length_b   1.000
_cell.length_c   1.000
_cell.angle_alpha   90.00
_cell.angle_beta   90.00
_cell.angle_gamma   90.00
#
_symmetry.space_group_name_H-M   'P 1'
#
loop_
_entity.id
_entity.type
_entity.pdbx_description
1 polymer ?
#
loop_
_entity_poly.entity_id
_entity_poly.type
_entity_poly.pdbx_seq_one_letter_code
_entity_poly.pdbx_strand_id
1 'polypeptide(L)'
;VAFEAWKVRELARIKAEREERKKQESEALERERLKNMTDEERAAWERANPKETKHEEKKKWRFMQKYWHKGAYFQEAPDESRGTTAKDDIFQRDYSAPTGEDKINKEILPKIMQVKNFGRSGRTKWTHLLAEDTTNFEDPLTQTLASDRRRALPGANMDFSKPKKFKT
;
A
#
# COMPACT_ATOMS: atom_id res chain seq x y z
N VAL A 1 -15.47 -39.58 -31.11
CA VAL A 1 -15.69 -38.69 -29.94
C VAL A 1 -14.45 -38.51 -29.06
N ALA A 2 -13.86 -39.55 -28.46
CA ALA A 2 -12.69 -39.39 -27.56
C ALA A 2 -11.43 -38.81 -28.22
N PHE A 3 -11.14 -39.21 -29.46
CA PHE A 3 -9.97 -38.71 -30.22
C PHE A 3 -10.11 -37.22 -30.62
N GLU A 4 -11.30 -36.79 -31.04
CA GLU A 4 -11.56 -35.39 -31.38
C GLU A 4 -11.49 -34.49 -30.13
N ALA A 5 -12.05 -34.96 -29.02
CA ALA A 5 -11.93 -34.26 -27.73
C ALA A 5 -10.47 -34.19 -27.24
N TRP A 6 -9.65 -35.19 -27.53
CA TRP A 6 -8.20 -35.11 -27.32
C TRP A 6 -7.55 -34.07 -28.25
N LYS A 7 -7.85 -34.10 -29.55
CA LYS A 7 -7.31 -33.15 -30.53
C LYS A 7 -7.61 -31.69 -30.17
N VAL A 8 -8.82 -31.39 -29.70
CA VAL A 8 -9.20 -30.04 -29.26
C VAL A 8 -8.39 -29.60 -28.03
N ARG A 9 -8.21 -30.49 -27.04
CA ARG A 9 -7.38 -30.20 -25.86
C ARG A 9 -5.91 -30.01 -26.22
N GLU A 10 -5.39 -30.81 -27.16
CA GLU A 10 -4.00 -30.71 -27.60
C GLU A 10 -3.74 -29.41 -28.36
N LEU A 11 -4.64 -29.03 -29.27
CA LEU A 11 -4.58 -27.73 -29.93
C LEU A 11 -4.65 -26.56 -28.95
N ALA A 12 -5.49 -26.66 -27.91
CA ALA A 12 -5.56 -25.64 -26.86
C ALA A 12 -4.25 -25.53 -26.07
N ARG A 13 -3.59 -26.66 -25.76
CA ARG A 13 -2.29 -26.68 -25.08
C ARG A 13 -1.19 -26.02 -25.91
N ILE A 14 -1.09 -26.39 -27.19
CA ILE A 14 -0.11 -25.80 -28.13
C ILE A 14 -0.35 -24.30 -28.29
N LYS A 15 -1.63 -23.87 -28.34
CA LYS A 15 -2.00 -22.47 -28.39
C LYS A 15 -1.54 -21.72 -27.13
N ALA A 16 -1.82 -22.26 -25.94
CA ALA A 16 -1.43 -21.65 -24.67
C ALA A 16 0.09 -21.48 -24.55
N GLU A 17 0.87 -22.49 -24.91
CA GLU A 17 2.34 -22.43 -24.91
C GLU A 17 2.87 -21.35 -25.88
N ARG A 18 2.26 -21.24 -27.07
CA ARG A 18 2.61 -20.21 -28.04
C ARG A 18 2.26 -18.81 -27.55
N GLU A 19 1.12 -18.64 -26.91
CA GLU A 19 0.67 -17.35 -26.35
C GLU A 19 1.55 -16.92 -25.18
N GLU A 20 1.93 -17.85 -24.30
CA GLU A 20 2.85 -17.59 -23.18
C GLU A 20 4.22 -17.09 -23.67
N ARG A 21 4.80 -17.77 -24.66
CA ARG A 21 6.07 -17.34 -25.27
C ARG A 21 5.96 -15.95 -25.90
N LYS A 22 4.88 -15.69 -26.66
CA LYS A 22 4.63 -14.37 -27.24
C LYS A 22 4.46 -13.29 -26.18
N LYS A 23 3.80 -13.59 -25.06
CA LYS A 23 3.61 -12.67 -23.93
C LYS A 23 4.97 -12.31 -23.33
N GLN A 24 5.81 -13.30 -23.03
CA GLN A 24 7.17 -13.08 -22.52
C GLN A 24 8.03 -12.26 -23.49
N GLU A 25 7.98 -12.56 -24.79
CA GLU A 25 8.67 -11.80 -25.83
C GLU A 25 8.16 -10.34 -25.88
N SER A 26 6.85 -10.12 -25.82
CA SER A 26 6.26 -8.78 -25.84
C SER A 26 6.61 -7.96 -24.60
N GLU A 27 6.62 -8.57 -23.40
CA GLU A 27 7.03 -7.92 -22.16
C GLU A 27 8.53 -7.58 -22.18
N ALA A 28 9.36 -8.44 -22.76
CA ALA A 28 10.78 -8.17 -22.95
C ALA A 28 11.02 -7.01 -23.94
N LEU A 29 10.30 -6.99 -25.06
CA LEU A 29 10.37 -5.89 -26.02
C LEU A 29 9.87 -4.57 -25.44
N GLU A 30 8.80 -4.59 -24.64
CA GLU A 30 8.32 -3.41 -23.93
C GLU A 30 9.35 -2.90 -22.92
N ARG A 31 9.98 -3.81 -22.16
CA ARG A 31 11.05 -3.47 -21.22
C ARG A 31 12.25 -2.84 -21.93
N GLU A 32 12.69 -3.43 -23.05
CA GLU A 32 13.78 -2.86 -23.87
C GLU A 32 13.39 -1.52 -24.49
N ARG A 33 12.15 -1.37 -24.96
CA ARG A 33 11.61 -0.08 -25.44
C ARG A 33 11.67 0.98 -24.34
N LEU A 34 11.21 0.66 -23.13
CA LEU A 34 11.23 1.58 -21.99
C LEU A 34 12.65 1.95 -21.55
N LYS A 35 13.61 1.02 -21.66
CA LYS A 35 15.04 1.30 -21.41
C LYS A 35 15.64 2.25 -22.45
N ASN A 36 15.25 2.10 -23.72
CA ASN A 36 15.77 2.89 -24.83
C ASN A 36 15.04 4.24 -25.04
N MET A 37 13.89 4.45 -24.38
CA MET A 37 13.17 5.73 -24.41
C MET A 37 13.89 6.82 -23.61
N THR A 38 13.88 8.04 -24.13
CA THR A 38 14.39 9.23 -23.44
C THR A 38 13.45 9.66 -22.31
N ASP A 39 13.97 10.42 -21.33
CA ASP A 39 13.19 10.83 -20.16
C ASP A 39 11.98 11.74 -20.51
N GLU A 40 12.10 12.54 -21.57
CA GLU A 40 11.02 13.41 -22.06
C GLU A 40 9.86 12.60 -22.66
N GLU A 41 10.18 11.59 -23.46
CA GLU A 41 9.19 10.69 -24.05
C GLU A 41 8.54 9.81 -22.98
N ARG A 42 9.29 9.38 -21.95
CA ARG A 42 8.76 8.64 -20.80
C ARG A 42 7.76 9.50 -20.01
N ALA A 43 8.07 10.76 -19.74
CA ALA A 43 7.17 11.67 -19.04
C ALA A 43 5.89 11.98 -19.84
N ALA A 44 5.98 12.08 -21.17
CA ALA A 44 4.82 12.22 -22.04
C ALA A 44 3.96 10.94 -22.03
N TRP A 45 4.60 9.76 -22.08
CA TRP A 45 3.91 8.47 -22.03
C TRP A 45 3.23 8.22 -20.68
N GLU A 46 3.86 8.55 -19.55
CA GLU A 46 3.25 8.45 -18.22
C GLU A 46 2.09 9.42 -18.03
N ARG A 47 2.13 10.58 -18.67
CA ARG A 47 1.01 11.53 -18.69
C ARG A 47 -0.16 11.04 -19.54
N ALA A 48 0.13 10.37 -20.66
CA ALA A 48 -0.87 9.79 -21.55
C ALA A 48 -1.46 8.49 -20.99
N ASN A 49 -0.66 7.71 -20.26
CA ASN A 49 -1.03 6.46 -19.58
C ASN A 49 -0.88 6.64 -18.07
N PRO A 50 -1.77 7.41 -17.42
CA PRO A 50 -1.74 7.54 -15.97
C PRO A 50 -1.93 6.16 -15.36
N LYS A 51 -1.02 5.77 -14.45
CA LYS A 51 -1.15 4.52 -13.70
C LYS A 51 -2.49 4.53 -12.96
N GLU A 52 -3.24 3.44 -13.10
CA GLU A 52 -4.44 3.20 -12.29
C GLU A 52 -4.03 3.00 -10.83
N THR A 53 -3.78 4.11 -10.14
CA THR A 53 -3.62 4.09 -8.70
C THR A 53 -5.00 3.78 -8.15
N LYS A 54 -5.21 2.53 -7.73
CA LYS A 54 -6.37 2.16 -6.90
C LYS A 54 -6.21 2.86 -5.56
N HIS A 55 -6.58 4.13 -5.52
CA HIS A 55 -6.67 4.88 -4.29
C HIS A 55 -7.97 4.49 -3.60
N GLU A 56 -7.99 3.24 -3.13
CA GLU A 56 -9.07 2.78 -2.27
C GLU A 56 -9.02 3.60 -0.99
N GLU A 57 -10.16 4.17 -0.61
CA GLU A 57 -10.27 4.94 0.62
C GLU A 57 -9.86 4.05 1.80
N LYS A 58 -8.76 4.42 2.45
CA LYS A 58 -8.29 3.69 3.63
C LYS A 58 -9.37 3.76 4.70
N LYS A 59 -9.98 2.61 5.01
CA LYS A 59 -10.98 2.50 6.07
C LYS A 59 -10.39 3.01 7.38
N LYS A 60 -11.17 3.80 8.13
CA LYS A 60 -10.74 4.32 9.44
C LYS A 60 -10.90 3.24 10.50
N TRP A 61 -9.81 2.96 11.21
CA TRP A 61 -9.75 1.95 12.26
C TRP A 61 -10.26 2.51 13.58
N ARG A 62 -10.85 1.67 14.43
CA ARG A 62 -11.26 2.06 15.78
C ARG A 62 -10.05 2.18 16.71
N PHE A 63 -10.19 2.98 17.75
CA PHE A 63 -9.15 3.15 18.76
C PHE A 63 -8.76 1.81 19.38
N MET A 64 -7.44 1.52 19.35
CA MET A 64 -6.82 0.27 19.83
C MET A 64 -7.25 -1.03 19.14
N GLN A 65 -7.90 -0.95 17.97
CA GLN A 65 -8.28 -2.13 17.20
C GLN A 65 -7.04 -2.94 16.76
N LYS A 66 -7.13 -4.26 16.81
CA LYS A 66 -6.05 -5.15 16.38
C LYS A 66 -5.99 -5.25 14.85
N TYR A 67 -4.80 -4.99 14.30
CA TYR A 67 -4.49 -5.22 12.89
C TYR A 67 -4.30 -6.70 12.60
N TRP A 68 -5.13 -7.21 11.69
CA TRP A 68 -5.00 -8.53 11.11
C TRP A 68 -4.45 -8.37 9.70
N HIS A 69 -3.20 -8.78 9.51
CA HIS A 69 -2.56 -8.73 8.19
C HIS A 69 -3.23 -9.78 7.28
N LYS A 70 -3.65 -9.37 6.09
CA LYS A 70 -4.35 -10.20 5.09
C LYS A 70 -3.52 -11.41 4.61
N GLY A 71 -2.20 -11.31 4.72
CA GLY A 71 -1.24 -12.27 4.18
C GLY A 71 -0.67 -11.79 2.85
N ALA A 72 0.49 -12.31 2.46
CA ALA A 72 1.14 -11.98 1.19
C ALA A 72 0.78 -12.98 0.06
N TYR A 73 0.37 -14.19 0.43
CA TYR A 73 0.12 -15.29 -0.50
C TYR A 73 -1.33 -15.32 -0.96
N PHE A 74 -1.55 -15.79 -2.19
CA PHE A 74 -2.87 -16.05 -2.79
C PHE A 74 -3.82 -14.84 -2.88
N GLN A 75 -3.28 -13.62 -2.74
CA GLN A 75 -4.04 -12.38 -2.92
C GLN A 75 -4.28 -12.08 -4.39
N GLU A 76 -3.36 -12.52 -5.23
CA GLU A 76 -3.40 -12.32 -6.66
C GLU A 76 -3.54 -13.65 -7.41
N ALA A 77 -3.99 -13.54 -8.65
CA ALA A 77 -4.07 -14.69 -9.53
C ALA A 77 -2.64 -15.05 -9.88
N PRO A 78 -2.31 -16.34 -10.02
CA PRO A 78 -0.98 -16.76 -10.40
C PRO A 78 -0.60 -16.12 -11.73
N ASP A 79 0.62 -15.61 -11.81
CA ASP A 79 1.19 -15.07 -13.05
C ASP A 79 1.37 -16.17 -14.11
N GLU A 80 1.53 -17.42 -13.64
CA GLU A 80 1.65 -18.59 -14.48
C GLU A 80 0.28 -19.08 -14.97
N SER A 81 0.19 -19.32 -16.28
CA SER A 81 -0.98 -19.91 -16.95
C SER A 81 -1.37 -21.28 -16.38
N ARG A 82 -0.40 -22.01 -15.82
CA ARG A 82 -0.59 -23.33 -15.19
C ARG A 82 -1.04 -23.28 -13.73
N GLY A 83 -1.06 -22.10 -13.11
CA GLY A 83 -1.50 -21.94 -11.74
C GLY A 83 -2.98 -22.29 -11.61
N THR A 84 -3.28 -23.34 -10.85
CA THR A 84 -4.66 -23.79 -10.59
C THR A 84 -5.35 -22.96 -9.50
N THR A 85 -4.61 -22.11 -8.80
CA THR A 85 -5.13 -21.31 -7.69
C THR A 85 -5.85 -20.08 -8.22
N ALA A 86 -7.17 -20.12 -8.27
CA ALA A 86 -7.97 -18.93 -8.56
C ALA A 86 -7.93 -17.93 -7.40
N LYS A 87 -8.14 -16.65 -7.70
CA LYS A 87 -8.47 -15.64 -6.67
C LYS A 87 -9.77 -16.07 -5.99
N ASP A 88 -9.69 -16.49 -4.73
CA ASP A 88 -10.88 -16.80 -3.95
C ASP A 88 -11.54 -15.50 -3.46
N ASP A 89 -12.86 -15.45 -3.53
CA ASP A 89 -13.68 -14.31 -3.06
C ASP A 89 -13.50 -14.09 -1.55
N ILE A 90 -13.11 -15.14 -0.81
CA ILE A 90 -12.76 -15.04 0.60
C ILE A 90 -11.70 -13.96 0.85
N PHE A 91 -10.73 -13.79 -0.06
CA PHE A 91 -9.68 -12.79 0.04
C PHE A 91 -10.13 -11.38 -0.33
N GLN A 92 -11.33 -11.16 -0.85
CA GLN A 92 -11.84 -9.81 -1.14
C GLN A 92 -12.64 -9.20 0.03
N ARG A 93 -12.77 -9.94 1.14
CA ARG A 93 -13.48 -9.50 2.34
C ARG A 93 -12.81 -8.30 3.01
N ASP A 94 -13.61 -7.60 3.82
CA ASP A 94 -13.11 -6.50 4.64
C ASP A 94 -12.36 -7.02 5.88
N TYR A 95 -11.03 -6.92 5.85
CA TYR A 95 -10.17 -7.26 6.99
C TYR A 95 -9.99 -6.11 8.01
N SER A 96 -10.53 -4.92 7.71
CA SER A 96 -10.43 -3.75 8.60
C SER A 96 -11.59 -3.67 9.60
N ALA A 97 -12.55 -4.60 9.56
CA ALA A 97 -13.68 -4.60 10.48
C ALA A 97 -13.27 -4.97 11.92
N PRO A 98 -13.91 -4.38 12.95
CA PRO A 98 -13.63 -4.72 14.34
C PRO A 98 -14.10 -6.13 14.69
N THR A 99 -13.20 -6.92 15.28
CA THR A 99 -13.44 -8.33 15.61
C THR A 99 -13.42 -8.55 17.12
N GLY A 100 -14.35 -9.37 17.64
CA GLY A 100 -14.40 -9.76 19.05
C GLY A 100 -14.47 -8.56 20.00
N GLU A 101 -13.44 -8.39 20.83
CA GLU A 101 -13.31 -7.32 21.84
C GLU A 101 -13.24 -5.89 21.25
N ASP A 102 -12.88 -5.75 19.97
CA ASP A 102 -12.76 -4.44 19.31
C ASP A 102 -14.13 -3.85 18.88
N LYS A 103 -15.23 -4.60 19.09
CA LYS A 103 -16.59 -4.11 18.87
C LYS A 103 -17.01 -3.05 19.88
N ILE A 104 -16.41 -3.04 21.07
CA ILE A 104 -16.68 -2.08 22.14
C ILE A 104 -15.89 -0.79 21.86
N ASN A 105 -16.50 0.38 22.07
CA ASN A 105 -15.76 1.64 21.94
C ASN A 105 -14.84 1.84 23.16
N LYS A 106 -13.54 1.63 22.95
CA LYS A 106 -12.50 1.75 23.98
C LYS A 106 -12.15 3.20 24.33
N GLU A 107 -12.63 4.18 23.58
CA GLU A 107 -12.42 5.61 23.85
C GLU A 107 -13.18 6.08 25.10
N ILE A 108 -14.28 5.42 25.43
CA ILE A 108 -15.13 5.74 26.59
C ILE A 108 -14.46 5.27 27.90
N LEU A 109 -13.47 4.39 27.81
CA LEU A 109 -12.76 3.87 28.98
C LEU A 109 -11.94 4.98 29.68
N PRO A 110 -11.80 4.90 31.02
CA PRO A 110 -10.90 5.79 31.75
C PRO A 110 -9.48 5.73 31.20
N LYS A 111 -8.74 6.85 31.25
CA LYS A 111 -7.42 7.00 30.62
C LYS A 111 -6.42 5.89 30.97
N ILE A 112 -6.46 5.43 32.23
CA ILE A 112 -5.58 4.36 32.75
C ILE A 112 -5.88 3.01 32.06
N MET A 113 -7.13 2.77 31.66
CA MET A 113 -7.58 1.55 30.98
C MET A 113 -7.47 1.64 29.44
N GLN A 114 -7.15 2.81 28.87
CA GLN A 114 -6.90 3.01 27.43
C GLN A 114 -5.52 2.45 27.00
N VAL A 115 -5.22 1.22 27.43
CA VAL A 115 -3.95 0.53 27.20
C VAL A 115 -4.22 -0.89 26.73
N LYS A 116 -3.45 -1.36 25.76
CA LYS A 116 -3.67 -2.67 25.15
C LYS A 116 -3.39 -3.76 26.18
N ASN A 117 -4.34 -4.68 26.37
CA ASN A 117 -4.28 -5.76 27.36
C ASN A 117 -4.08 -5.26 28.81
N PHE A 118 -4.94 -4.34 29.26
CA PHE A 118 -4.92 -3.85 30.64
C PHE A 118 -4.88 -4.99 31.66
N GLY A 119 -4.00 -4.87 32.67
CA GLY A 119 -3.79 -5.89 33.71
C GLY A 119 -2.78 -7.00 33.37
N ARG A 120 -2.21 -7.04 32.15
CA ARG A 120 -1.11 -7.96 31.81
C ARG A 120 0.25 -7.28 31.96
N SER A 121 1.25 -8.03 32.42
CA SER A 121 2.65 -7.61 32.42
C SER A 121 3.22 -7.56 30.99
N GLY A 122 4.32 -6.81 30.79
CA GLY A 122 5.02 -6.77 29.50
C GLY A 122 4.60 -5.63 28.56
N ARG A 123 4.29 -4.45 29.10
CA ARG A 123 4.09 -3.25 28.28
C ARG A 123 5.42 -2.77 27.72
N THR A 124 5.60 -2.85 26.40
CA THR A 124 6.86 -2.51 25.74
C THR A 124 7.09 -1.01 25.56
N LYS A 125 6.03 -0.19 25.61
CA LYS A 125 6.12 1.27 25.42
C LYS A 125 5.24 2.00 26.42
N TRP A 126 5.74 3.13 26.95
CA TRP A 126 4.91 4.17 27.56
C TRP A 126 3.92 4.73 26.49
N THR A 127 3.20 5.82 26.73
CA THR A 127 2.29 6.43 25.74
C THR A 127 3.00 6.74 24.39
N HIS A 128 2.26 7.23 23.37
CA HIS A 128 2.89 7.67 22.12
C HIS A 128 3.62 9.01 22.32
N LEU A 129 4.73 9.25 21.61
CA LEU A 129 5.50 10.51 21.72
C LEU A 129 4.63 11.75 21.59
N LEU A 130 3.64 11.72 20.69
CA LEU A 130 2.69 12.81 20.49
C LEU A 130 1.85 13.14 21.74
N ALA A 131 1.58 12.16 22.59
CA ALA A 131 0.82 12.38 23.83
C ALA A 131 1.66 13.04 24.93
N GLU A 132 2.98 12.94 24.84
CA GLU A 132 3.94 13.60 25.73
C GLU A 132 4.54 14.85 25.07
N ASP A 133 4.11 15.17 23.84
CA ASP A 133 4.57 16.34 23.12
C ASP A 133 3.89 17.57 23.71
N THR A 134 4.67 18.34 24.47
CA THR A 134 4.24 19.60 25.09
C THR A 134 4.45 20.80 24.18
N THR A 135 4.78 20.60 22.89
CA THR A 135 4.86 21.72 21.95
C THR A 135 3.49 22.35 21.73
N ASN A 136 3.28 23.51 22.35
CA ASN A 136 2.14 24.38 22.06
C ASN A 136 2.42 25.17 20.79
N PHE A 137 1.82 24.76 19.66
CA PHE A 137 1.91 25.49 18.39
C PHE A 137 1.20 26.85 18.42
N GLU A 138 0.28 27.03 19.37
CA GLU A 138 -0.48 28.28 19.58
C GLU A 138 0.25 29.29 20.48
N ASP A 139 1.37 28.91 21.13
CA ASP A 139 2.13 29.82 21.96
C ASP A 139 2.96 30.78 21.08
N PRO A 140 2.77 32.11 21.18
CA PRO A 140 3.53 33.07 20.38
C PRO A 140 5.05 32.95 20.57
N LEU A 141 5.52 32.48 21.73
CA LEU A 141 6.95 32.24 21.97
C LEU A 141 7.49 31.04 21.19
N THR A 142 6.70 30.00 20.96
CA THR A 142 7.15 28.84 20.18
C THR A 142 7.15 29.14 18.69
N GLN A 143 6.23 29.98 18.21
CA GLN A 143 6.18 30.44 16.82
C GLN A 143 7.39 31.31 16.45
N THR A 144 7.79 32.22 17.33
CA THR A 144 8.99 33.06 17.13
C THR A 144 10.26 32.23 17.13
N LEU A 145 10.44 31.35 18.12
CA LEU A 145 11.59 30.44 18.22
C LEU A 145 11.69 29.45 17.05
N ALA A 146 10.56 28.93 16.55
CA ALA A 146 10.53 28.07 15.38
C ALA A 146 10.92 28.83 14.10
N SER A 147 10.54 30.10 13.97
CA SER A 147 10.91 30.96 12.85
C SER A 147 12.40 31.34 12.87
N ASP A 148 12.97 31.52 14.06
CA ASP A 148 14.39 31.87 14.25
C ASP A 148 15.30 30.66 14.08
N ARG A 149 14.90 29.48 14.57
CA ARG A 149 15.62 28.22 14.31
C ARG A 149 15.67 27.86 12.84
N ARG A 150 14.62 28.15 12.08
CA ARG A 150 14.67 28.01 10.62
C ARG A 150 15.70 28.97 10.06
N ARG A 151 15.63 30.28 10.34
CA ARG A 151 16.59 31.26 9.81
C ARG A 151 18.06 31.01 10.16
N ALA A 152 18.37 30.40 11.31
CA ALA A 152 19.73 30.18 11.78
C ALA A 152 20.44 28.92 11.19
N LEU A 153 19.73 28.03 10.51
CA LEU A 153 20.33 26.84 9.89
C LEU A 153 20.90 27.19 8.50
N PRO A 154 22.17 26.85 8.20
CA PRO A 154 22.71 27.04 6.85
C PRO A 154 21.87 26.23 5.85
N GLY A 155 21.27 26.91 4.87
CA GLY A 155 20.36 26.31 3.88
C GLY A 155 18.85 26.50 4.13
N ALA A 156 18.44 27.23 5.16
CA ALA A 156 17.03 27.42 5.47
C ALA A 156 16.28 28.46 4.62
N ASN A 157 17.02 29.31 3.90
CA ASN A 157 16.49 30.18 2.84
C ASN A 157 16.58 29.53 1.45
N MET A 158 16.67 28.20 1.39
CA MET A 158 16.47 27.49 0.12
C MET A 158 14.97 27.32 -0.04
N ASP A 159 14.41 27.97 -1.07
CA ASP A 159 13.02 27.80 -1.46
C ASP A 159 12.83 26.39 -2.04
N PHE A 160 12.75 25.41 -1.14
CA PHE A 160 12.39 24.04 -1.47
C PHE A 160 10.90 24.02 -1.81
N SER A 161 10.55 24.55 -2.98
CA SER A 161 9.29 24.18 -3.62
C SER A 161 9.28 22.64 -3.63
N LYS A 162 8.43 22.04 -2.80
CA LYS A 162 8.32 20.58 -2.74
C LYS A 162 8.09 20.14 -4.17
N PRO A 163 8.97 19.31 -4.77
CA PRO A 163 8.72 18.84 -6.12
C PRO A 163 7.32 18.24 -6.13
N LYS A 164 6.52 18.72 -7.08
CA LYS A 164 5.11 18.36 -7.26
C LYS A 164 5.04 16.85 -7.08
N LYS A 165 4.38 16.39 -6.01
CA LYS A 165 4.38 14.97 -5.62
C LYS A 165 4.01 14.15 -6.86
N PHE A 166 4.98 13.47 -7.45
CA PHE A 166 4.68 12.47 -8.47
C PHE A 166 3.83 11.43 -7.75
N LYS A 167 2.54 11.40 -8.10
CA LYS A 167 1.63 10.34 -7.64
C LYS A 167 2.14 9.07 -8.29
N THR A 168 2.88 8.27 -7.52
CA THR A 168 3.15 6.86 -7.83
C THR A 168 1.85 6.09 -7.87
#